data_AF-A0A371J7H2-F1
#
_entry.id   AF-A0A371J7H2-F1
#
_cell.length_a   1.000
_cell.length_b   1.000
_cell.length_c   1.000
_cell.angle_alpha   90.00
_cell.angle_beta   90.00
_cell.angle_gamma   90.00
#
_symmetry.space_group_name_H-M   'P 1'
#
loop_
_entity.id
_entity.type
_entity.pdbx_description
1 polymer ?
#
loop_
_entity_poly.entity_id
_entity_poly.type
_entity_poly.pdbx_seq_one_letter_code
_entity_poly.pdbx_strand_id
1 'polypeptide(L)'
;MKKDDKARKITTREYMMKLIYQANVTKEEPGNLKAMVEDFVNDNFEYISNRYEELRLQYSNNPNMSLENLQIEDTIDKEYIDSICVALDENGSKIDELINKYAKNWSVNRMPKVDLSILRLAICEILYAQNIPTKVSINEAVEMAKVYCDDKSPKFINGILGSVVNEFGER
;
A
#
# COMPACT_ATOMS: atom_id res chain seq x y z
N MET A 1 9.76 -13.72 -10.73
CA MET A 1 8.61 -13.87 -9.81
C MET A 1 7.52 -14.65 -10.55
N LYS A 2 6.93 -15.69 -9.93
CA LYS A 2 5.83 -16.44 -10.57
C LYS A 2 4.64 -15.49 -10.74
N LYS A 3 3.94 -15.55 -11.88
CA LYS A 3 2.87 -14.58 -12.24
C LYS A 3 1.68 -14.59 -11.26
N ASP A 4 1.34 -15.75 -10.69
CA ASP A 4 0.24 -15.88 -9.73
C ASP A 4 0.51 -15.15 -8.40
N ASP A 5 1.77 -15.04 -7.99
CA ASP A 5 2.20 -14.29 -6.80
C ASP A 5 2.09 -12.76 -6.99
N LYS A 6 2.10 -12.29 -8.25
CA LYS A 6 1.97 -10.85 -8.55
C LYS A 6 0.57 -10.32 -8.24
N ALA A 7 -0.47 -11.08 -8.57
CA ALA A 7 -1.85 -10.69 -8.29
C ALA A 7 -2.11 -10.54 -6.79
N ARG A 8 -1.66 -11.52 -5.99
CA ARG A 8 -1.75 -11.48 -4.52
C ARG A 8 -1.01 -10.27 -3.94
N LYS A 9 0.21 -9.99 -4.43
CA LYS A 9 1.01 -8.83 -3.99
C LYS A 9 0.37 -7.48 -4.29
N ILE A 10 -0.17 -7.30 -5.49
CA ILE A 10 -0.85 -6.06 -5.87
C ILE A 10 -2.12 -5.89 -5.05
N THR A 11 -2.94 -6.95 -4.93
CA THR A 11 -4.15 -6.94 -4.12
C THR A 11 -3.84 -6.57 -2.68
N THR A 12 -2.82 -7.20 -2.09
CA THR A 12 -2.39 -6.93 -0.71
C THR A 12 -2.01 -5.46 -0.52
N ARG A 13 -1.19 -4.89 -1.42
CA ARG A 13 -0.80 -3.47 -1.34
C ARG A 13 -1.99 -2.52 -1.48
N GLU A 14 -2.88 -2.81 -2.42
CA GLU A 14 -4.07 -2.01 -2.67
C GLU A 14 -4.96 -1.95 -1.43
N TYR A 15 -5.21 -3.10 -0.79
CA TYR A 15 -6.05 -3.15 0.41
C TYR A 15 -5.33 -2.66 1.67
N MET A 16 -4.01 -2.78 1.75
CA MET A 16 -3.23 -2.09 2.78
C MET A 16 -3.33 -0.56 2.64
N MET A 17 -3.25 -0.03 1.42
CA MET A 17 -3.46 1.40 1.15
C MET A 17 -4.87 1.85 1.56
N LYS A 18 -5.90 1.06 1.25
CA LYS A 18 -7.30 1.33 1.64
C LYS A 18 -7.49 1.30 3.17
N LEU A 19 -6.85 0.37 3.87
CA LEU A 19 -6.83 0.33 5.34
C LEU A 19 -6.23 1.61 5.93
N ILE A 20 -5.07 2.03 5.42
CA ILE A 20 -4.41 3.29 5.84
C ILE A 20 -5.33 4.49 5.53
N TYR A 21 -5.99 4.48 4.38
CA TYR A 21 -6.96 5.52 4.02
C TYR A 21 -8.13 5.59 5.00
N GLN A 22 -8.71 4.44 5.37
CA GLN A 22 -9.81 4.38 6.33
C GLN A 22 -9.37 4.96 7.68
N ALA A 23 -8.23 4.52 8.21
CA ALA A 23 -7.66 5.06 9.44
C ALA A 23 -7.45 6.60 9.38
N ASN A 24 -6.99 7.11 8.23
CA ASN A 24 -6.77 8.54 8.02
C ASN A 24 -8.06 9.37 7.99
N VAL A 25 -9.18 8.78 7.59
CA VAL A 25 -10.49 9.42 7.48
C VAL A 25 -11.23 9.37 8.81
N THR A 26 -11.19 8.22 9.50
CA THR A 26 -11.86 8.02 10.78
C THR A 26 -11.19 8.77 11.93
N LYS A 27 -9.94 9.24 11.73
CA LYS A 27 -9.10 9.85 12.78
C LYS A 27 -8.98 8.94 14.01
N GLU A 28 -8.89 7.63 13.78
CA GLU A 28 -8.56 6.72 14.87
C GLU A 28 -7.25 7.17 15.56
N GLU A 29 -7.17 6.90 16.87
CA GLU A 29 -5.97 7.27 17.61
C GLU A 29 -4.73 6.57 17.01
N PRO A 30 -3.57 7.23 16.99
CA PRO A 30 -2.33 6.63 16.51
C PRO A 30 -2.05 5.28 17.20
N GLY A 31 -1.63 4.26 16.46
CA GLY A 31 -1.19 2.98 17.01
C GLY A 31 -2.23 1.86 17.04
N ASN A 32 -3.31 1.95 16.26
CA ASN A 32 -4.39 0.95 16.24
C ASN A 32 -4.60 0.26 14.88
N LEU A 33 -3.71 0.43 13.88
CA LEU A 33 -3.92 -0.16 12.55
C LEU A 33 -4.10 -1.66 12.63
N LYS A 34 -3.32 -2.34 13.48
CA LYS A 34 -3.41 -3.79 13.66
C LYS A 34 -4.78 -4.25 14.15
N ALA A 35 -5.44 -3.50 15.03
CA ALA A 35 -6.77 -3.87 15.53
C ALA A 35 -7.85 -3.74 14.45
N MET A 36 -7.65 -2.86 13.47
CA MET A 36 -8.58 -2.67 12.35
C MET A 36 -8.47 -3.77 11.28
N VAL A 37 -7.36 -4.52 11.22
CA VAL A 37 -7.08 -5.45 10.11
C VAL A 37 -8.15 -6.52 9.97
N GLU A 38 -8.53 -7.17 11.07
CA GLU A 38 -9.44 -8.31 11.03
C GLU A 38 -10.82 -7.88 10.51
N ASP A 39 -11.42 -6.87 11.13
CA ASP A 39 -12.70 -6.31 10.73
C ASP A 39 -12.64 -5.79 9.29
N PHE A 40 -11.59 -5.03 8.94
CA PHE A 40 -11.43 -4.48 7.59
C PHE A 40 -11.36 -5.58 6.52
N VAL A 41 -10.55 -6.62 6.74
CA VAL A 41 -10.40 -7.71 5.77
C VAL A 41 -11.69 -8.50 5.63
N ASN A 42 -12.36 -8.80 6.75
CA ASN A 42 -13.63 -9.54 6.74
C ASN A 42 -14.72 -8.75 6.02
N ASP A 43 -14.88 -7.47 6.34
CA ASP A 43 -15.89 -6.58 5.74
C ASP A 43 -15.67 -6.36 4.24
N ASN A 44 -14.41 -6.45 3.77
CA ASN A 44 -14.04 -6.23 2.38
C ASN A 44 -13.73 -7.52 1.61
N PHE A 45 -13.94 -8.70 2.21
CA PHE A 45 -13.43 -9.96 1.64
C PHE A 45 -13.95 -10.26 0.23
N GLU A 46 -15.23 -9.97 -0.04
CA GLU A 46 -15.82 -10.13 -1.38
C GLU A 46 -15.09 -9.25 -2.41
N TYR A 47 -14.83 -7.98 -2.09
CA TYR A 47 -14.12 -7.06 -2.97
C TYR A 47 -12.64 -7.44 -3.12
N ILE A 48 -12.01 -7.94 -2.06
CA ILE A 48 -10.63 -8.44 -2.08
C ILE A 48 -10.53 -9.62 -3.05
N SER A 49 -11.45 -10.57 -2.92
CA SER A 49 -11.50 -11.77 -3.77
C SER A 49 -11.70 -11.39 -5.23
N ASN A 50 -12.72 -10.57 -5.53
CA ASN A 50 -13.00 -10.11 -6.89
C ASN A 50 -11.79 -9.38 -7.51
N ARG A 51 -11.10 -8.54 -6.73
CA ARG A 51 -9.92 -7.81 -7.21
C ARG A 51 -8.73 -8.74 -7.46
N TYR A 52 -8.51 -9.70 -6.57
CA TYR A 52 -7.48 -10.72 -6.75
C TYR A 52 -7.73 -11.52 -8.03
N GLU A 53 -8.97 -11.93 -8.28
CA GLU A 53 -9.37 -12.65 -9.49
C GLU A 53 -9.11 -11.84 -10.76
N GLU A 54 -9.52 -10.56 -10.78
CA GLU A 54 -9.30 -9.67 -11.92
C GLU A 54 -7.80 -9.55 -12.25
N LEU A 55 -6.97 -9.26 -11.25
CA LEU A 55 -5.52 -9.13 -11.42
C LEU A 55 -4.89 -10.46 -11.81
N ARG A 56 -5.40 -11.57 -11.28
CA ARG A 56 -4.92 -12.89 -11.64
C ARG A 56 -5.23 -13.22 -13.09
N LEU A 57 -6.40 -12.90 -13.61
CA LEU A 57 -6.73 -13.03 -15.03
C LEU A 57 -5.84 -12.14 -15.90
N GLN A 58 -5.52 -10.93 -15.43
CA GLN A 58 -4.65 -10.01 -16.15
C GLN A 58 -3.19 -10.51 -16.22
N TYR A 59 -2.68 -11.12 -15.13
CA TYR A 59 -1.27 -11.48 -15.02
C TYR A 59 -0.97 -12.97 -15.26
N SER A 60 -1.95 -13.88 -15.12
CA SER A 60 -1.76 -15.32 -15.32
C SER A 60 -1.95 -15.72 -16.78
N ASN A 61 -1.13 -16.67 -17.25
CA ASN A 61 -1.29 -17.28 -18.58
C ASN A 61 -2.16 -18.56 -18.53
N ASN A 62 -2.80 -18.86 -17.39
CA ASN A 62 -3.47 -20.15 -17.18
C ASN A 62 -4.95 -19.97 -16.76
N PRO A 63 -5.90 -19.98 -17.71
CA PRO A 63 -7.31 -19.64 -17.49
C PRO A 63 -8.14 -20.70 -16.76
N ASN A 64 -7.58 -21.88 -16.43
CA ASN A 64 -8.36 -23.06 -16.03
C ASN A 64 -8.29 -23.43 -14.53
N MET A 65 -7.84 -22.54 -13.65
CA MET A 65 -7.88 -22.82 -12.21
C MET A 65 -9.23 -22.40 -11.65
N SER A 66 -9.92 -23.32 -10.97
CA SER A 66 -11.21 -23.04 -10.33
C SER A 66 -11.09 -21.85 -9.36
N LEU A 67 -12.04 -20.93 -9.47
CA LEU A 67 -12.23 -19.78 -8.59
C LEU A 67 -13.21 -20.10 -7.44
N GLU A 68 -13.71 -21.33 -7.39
CA GLU A 68 -14.67 -21.73 -6.37
C GLU A 68 -14.00 -21.82 -4.99
N ASN A 69 -14.55 -21.08 -4.03
CA ASN A 69 -14.19 -21.10 -2.60
C ASN A 69 -12.82 -20.51 -2.23
N LEU A 70 -12.40 -19.41 -2.87
CA LEU A 70 -11.24 -18.62 -2.39
C LEU A 70 -11.35 -18.33 -0.89
N GLN A 71 -10.25 -18.49 -0.17
CA GLN A 71 -10.11 -18.05 1.22
C GLN A 71 -9.29 -16.75 1.28
N ILE A 72 -9.33 -16.06 2.42
CA ILE A 72 -8.59 -14.80 2.62
C ILE A 72 -7.10 -14.99 2.31
N GLU A 73 -6.51 -16.07 2.81
CA GLU A 73 -5.08 -16.39 2.69
C GLU A 73 -4.61 -16.53 1.23
N ASP A 74 -5.53 -16.92 0.33
CA ASP A 74 -5.25 -17.06 -1.10
C ASP A 74 -5.15 -15.70 -1.80
N THR A 75 -5.86 -14.70 -1.28
CA THR A 75 -6.06 -13.40 -1.94
C THR A 75 -5.09 -12.32 -1.46
N ILE A 76 -4.66 -12.40 -0.20
CA ILE A 76 -3.78 -11.42 0.44
C ILE A 76 -2.68 -12.07 1.27
N ASP A 77 -1.60 -11.32 1.47
CA ASP A 77 -0.47 -11.68 2.32
C ASP A 77 -0.65 -11.08 3.72
N LYS A 78 -1.17 -11.90 4.66
CA LYS A 78 -1.40 -11.49 6.06
C LYS A 78 -0.11 -11.12 6.78
N GLU A 79 0.98 -11.85 6.55
CA GLU A 79 2.27 -11.57 7.19
C GLU A 79 2.81 -10.20 6.74
N TYR A 80 2.68 -9.89 5.45
CA TYR A 80 2.99 -8.56 4.94
C TYR A 80 2.13 -7.48 5.63
N ILE A 81 0.80 -7.65 5.67
CA ILE A 81 -0.10 -6.66 6.29
C ILE A 81 0.29 -6.41 7.74
N ASP A 82 0.47 -7.48 8.53
CA ASP A 82 0.86 -7.38 9.93
C ASP A 82 2.19 -6.63 10.10
N SER A 83 3.19 -6.95 9.27
CA SER A 83 4.50 -6.29 9.34
C SER A 83 4.42 -4.79 9.04
N ILE A 84 3.60 -4.40 8.06
CA ILE A 84 3.42 -3.01 7.66
C ILE A 84 2.61 -2.23 8.71
N CYS A 85 1.56 -2.84 9.28
CA CYS A 85 0.79 -2.24 10.37
C CYS A 85 1.71 -1.92 11.56
N VAL A 86 2.50 -2.89 12.03
CA VAL A 86 3.45 -2.69 13.14
C VAL A 86 4.44 -1.56 12.81
N ALA A 87 5.05 -1.59 11.62
CA ALA A 87 6.01 -0.57 11.23
C ALA A 87 5.38 0.84 11.14
N LEU A 88 4.14 0.95 10.64
CA LEU A 88 3.40 2.22 10.58
C LEU A 88 2.99 2.74 11.96
N ASP A 89 2.51 1.86 12.83
CA ASP A 89 2.12 2.22 14.21
C ASP A 89 3.35 2.73 14.99
N GLU A 90 4.52 2.11 14.81
CA GLU A 90 5.76 2.51 15.47
C GLU A 90 6.42 3.76 14.87
N ASN A 91 6.31 3.96 13.55
CA ASN A 91 7.12 4.95 12.81
C ASN A 91 6.30 6.02 12.08
N GLY A 92 4.97 6.03 12.20
CA GLY A 92 4.07 6.91 11.44
C GLY A 92 4.42 8.39 11.54
N SER A 93 4.79 8.87 12.73
CA SER A 93 5.24 10.26 12.92
C SER A 93 6.50 10.58 12.12
N LYS A 94 7.46 9.66 12.06
CA LYS A 94 8.69 9.86 11.28
C LYS A 94 8.43 9.87 9.79
N ILE A 95 7.51 9.01 9.34
CA ILE A 95 7.05 8.94 7.95
C ILE A 95 6.39 10.27 7.56
N ASP A 96 5.51 10.79 8.40
CA ASP A 96 4.85 12.09 8.17
C ASP A 96 5.83 13.27 8.14
N GLU A 97 6.85 13.27 8.99
CA GLU A 97 7.92 14.27 8.94
C GLU A 97 8.63 14.27 7.58
N LEU A 98 8.95 13.08 7.04
CA LEU A 98 9.59 12.95 5.74
C LEU A 98 8.68 13.44 4.61
N ILE A 99 7.38 13.11 4.67
CA ILE A 99 6.41 13.61 3.70
C ILE A 99 6.37 15.14 3.76
N ASN A 100 6.22 15.74 4.94
CA ASN A 100 6.19 17.20 5.10
C ASN A 100 7.50 17.88 4.65
N LYS A 101 8.65 17.25 4.89
CA LYS A 101 9.96 17.76 4.49
C LYS A 101 10.06 17.90 2.96
N TYR A 102 9.53 16.93 2.22
CA TYR A 102 9.68 16.87 0.76
C TYR A 102 8.47 17.39 -0.03
N ALA A 103 7.29 17.43 0.57
CA ALA A 103 6.09 18.05 0.02
C ALA A 103 6.15 19.58 0.18
N LYS A 104 7.11 20.24 -0.48
CA LYS A 104 7.29 21.71 -0.44
C LYS A 104 5.94 22.43 -0.65
N ASN A 105 5.50 23.21 0.35
CA ASN A 105 4.22 23.96 0.41
C ASN A 105 2.94 23.14 0.66
N TRP A 106 3.02 21.83 0.92
CA TRP A 106 1.89 20.98 1.26
C TRP A 106 2.13 20.27 2.59
N SER A 107 1.37 20.64 3.62
CA SER A 107 1.35 19.83 4.84
C SER A 107 0.52 18.56 4.62
N VAL A 108 0.88 17.48 5.31
CA VAL A 108 0.13 16.21 5.33
C VAL A 108 -1.37 16.41 5.61
N ASN A 109 -1.72 17.46 6.36
CA ASN A 109 -3.11 17.81 6.69
C ASN A 109 -3.94 18.34 5.51
N ARG A 110 -3.28 18.83 4.45
CA ARG A 110 -3.93 19.38 3.25
C ARG A 110 -3.85 18.44 2.04
N MET A 111 -3.11 17.35 2.16
CA MET A 111 -2.94 16.37 1.10
C MET A 111 -4.23 15.54 0.94
N PRO A 112 -4.64 15.19 -0.30
CA PRO A 112 -5.66 14.19 -0.52
C PRO A 112 -5.34 12.92 0.28
N LYS A 113 -6.35 12.35 0.94
CA LYS A 113 -6.12 11.23 1.88
C LYS A 113 -5.59 9.99 1.16
N VAL A 114 -5.96 9.78 -0.10
CA VAL A 114 -5.43 8.68 -0.93
C VAL A 114 -3.95 8.88 -1.22
N ASP A 115 -3.53 10.07 -1.68
CA ASP A 115 -2.11 10.41 -1.90
C ASP A 115 -1.28 10.19 -0.63
N LEU A 116 -1.80 10.63 0.52
CA LEU A 116 -1.16 10.46 1.82
C LEU A 116 -1.01 8.97 2.18
N SER A 117 -2.05 8.16 1.98
CA SER A 117 -2.00 6.72 2.26
C SER A 117 -0.98 6.00 1.38
N ILE A 118 -0.90 6.34 0.09
CA ILE A 118 0.10 5.78 -0.83
C ILE A 118 1.51 6.15 -0.39
N LEU A 119 1.76 7.41 -0.04
CA LEU A 119 3.07 7.86 0.43
C LEU A 119 3.48 7.19 1.74
N ARG A 120 2.56 7.08 2.70
CA ARG A 120 2.84 6.41 3.98
C ARG A 120 3.20 4.95 3.78
N LEU A 121 2.44 4.23 2.96
CA LEU A 121 2.73 2.83 2.62
C LEU A 121 4.10 2.69 1.95
N ALA A 122 4.36 3.49 0.90
CA ALA A 122 5.57 3.39 0.12
C ALA A 122 6.82 3.76 0.93
N ILE A 123 6.77 4.83 1.73
CA ILE A 123 7.88 5.22 2.61
C ILE A 123 8.08 4.16 3.70
N CYS A 124 7.01 3.59 4.25
CA CYS A 124 7.11 2.49 5.20
C CYS A 124 7.84 1.29 4.58
N GLU A 125 7.46 0.86 3.38
CA GLU A 125 8.16 -0.23 2.68
C GLU A 125 9.64 0.11 2.44
N ILE A 126 9.93 1.31 1.91
CA ILE A 126 11.30 1.75 1.62
C ILE A 126 12.18 1.74 2.88
N LEU A 127 11.62 2.14 4.02
CA LEU A 127 12.39 2.29 5.25
C LEU A 127 12.47 0.99 6.06
N TYR A 128 11.40 0.21 6.12
CA TYR A 128 11.23 -0.85 7.11
C TYR A 128 11.00 -2.25 6.51
N ALA A 129 10.61 -2.37 5.23
CA ALA A 129 10.41 -3.68 4.59
C ALA A 129 11.67 -4.14 3.82
N GLN A 130 12.64 -4.71 4.53
CA GLN A 130 13.95 -5.09 3.97
C GLN A 130 13.89 -6.15 2.85
N ASN A 131 12.80 -6.91 2.76
CA ASN A 131 12.56 -7.92 1.74
C ASN A 131 11.98 -7.36 0.43
N ILE A 132 11.72 -6.05 0.35
CA ILE A 132 11.10 -5.40 -0.81
C ILE A 132 12.09 -4.39 -1.41
N PRO A 133 12.54 -4.58 -2.66
CA PRO A 133 13.45 -3.63 -3.29
C PRO A 133 12.81 -2.24 -3.39
N THR A 134 13.58 -1.20 -3.08
CA THR A 134 13.11 0.20 -3.08
C THR A 134 12.40 0.59 -4.39
N LYS A 135 12.95 0.16 -5.53
CA LYS A 135 12.38 0.42 -6.86
C LYS A 135 11.00 -0.21 -7.06
N VAL A 136 10.73 -1.37 -6.44
CA VAL A 136 9.41 -2.00 -6.50
C VAL A 136 8.40 -1.17 -5.74
N SER A 137 8.72 -0.75 -4.51
CA SER A 137 7.84 0.12 -3.70
C SER A 137 7.49 1.43 -4.41
N ILE A 138 8.47 2.08 -5.05
CA ILE A 138 8.22 3.29 -5.86
C ILE A 138 7.28 2.99 -7.03
N ASN A 139 7.57 1.94 -7.80
CA ASN A 139 6.75 1.59 -8.96
C ASN A 139 5.30 1.29 -8.56
N GLU A 140 5.09 0.46 -7.53
CA GLU A 140 3.75 0.12 -7.06
C GLU A 140 3.00 1.35 -6.53
N ALA A 141 3.68 2.26 -5.83
CA ALA A 141 3.09 3.52 -5.38
C ALA A 141 2.63 4.41 -6.56
N VAL A 142 3.44 4.49 -7.61
CA VAL A 142 3.13 5.27 -8.81
C VAL A 142 1.98 4.63 -9.60
N GLU A 143 1.94 3.30 -9.72
CA GLU A 143 0.82 2.61 -10.36
C GLU A 143 -0.48 2.77 -9.57
N MET A 144 -0.45 2.67 -8.23
CA MET A 144 -1.62 2.98 -7.41
C MET A 144 -2.10 4.43 -7.61
N ALA A 145 -1.17 5.38 -7.65
CA ALA A 145 -1.54 6.78 -7.87
C ALA A 145 -2.23 7.03 -9.21
N LYS A 146 -1.87 6.29 -10.27
CA LYS A 146 -2.55 6.39 -11.57
C LYS A 146 -3.98 5.88 -11.54
N VAL A 147 -4.29 4.95 -10.63
CA VAL A 147 -5.60 4.32 -10.51
C VAL A 147 -6.52 5.12 -9.58
N TYR A 148 -5.99 5.64 -8.47
CA TYR A 148 -6.81 6.21 -7.39
C TYR A 148 -6.69 7.72 -7.20
N CYS A 149 -5.77 8.39 -7.88
CA CYS A 149 -5.50 9.81 -7.69
C CYS A 149 -5.62 10.61 -9.00
N ASP A 150 -5.51 11.93 -8.89
CA ASP A 150 -5.52 12.83 -10.05
C ASP A 150 -4.25 12.66 -10.90
N ASP A 151 -4.32 13.08 -12.17
CA ASP A 151 -3.24 12.97 -13.17
C ASP A 151 -1.87 13.54 -12.73
N LYS A 152 -1.87 14.45 -11.76
CA LYS A 152 -0.65 15.07 -11.22
C LYS A 152 0.00 14.25 -10.10
N SER A 153 -0.77 13.43 -9.40
CA SER A 153 -0.33 12.67 -8.22
C SER A 153 0.77 11.64 -8.52
N PRO A 154 0.76 10.87 -9.62
CA PRO A 154 1.84 9.94 -9.94
C PRO A 154 3.22 10.61 -10.00
N LYS A 155 3.31 11.78 -10.66
CA LYS A 155 4.56 12.54 -10.75
C LYS A 155 4.97 13.14 -9.41
N PHE A 156 4.01 13.63 -8.64
CA PHE A 156 4.24 14.19 -7.31
C PHE A 156 4.76 13.14 -6.33
N ILE A 157 4.08 12.00 -6.23
CA ILE A 157 4.48 10.85 -5.38
C ILE A 157 5.87 10.38 -5.76
N ASN A 158 6.14 10.15 -7.05
CA ASN A 158 7.46 9.74 -7.51
C ASN A 158 8.57 10.73 -7.11
N GLY A 159 8.30 12.04 -7.15
CA GLY A 159 9.25 13.07 -6.74
C GLY A 159 9.56 13.05 -5.23
N ILE A 160 8.54 12.84 -4.39
CA ILE A 160 8.74 12.69 -2.94
C ILE A 160 9.54 11.44 -2.64
N LEU A 161 9.15 10.29 -3.19
CA LEU A 161 9.82 9.02 -2.92
C LEU A 161 11.29 9.04 -3.40
N GLY A 162 11.57 9.63 -4.56
CA GLY A 162 12.94 9.82 -5.02
C GLY A 162 13.77 10.70 -4.07
N SER A 163 13.16 11.70 -3.43
CA SER A 163 13.85 12.55 -2.45
C SER A 163 14.15 11.80 -1.14
N VAL A 164 13.23 10.92 -0.71
CA VAL A 164 13.44 10.03 0.44
C VAL A 164 14.58 9.05 0.15
N VAL A 165 14.58 8.40 -1.01
CA VAL A 165 15.65 7.46 -1.38
C VAL A 165 17.02 8.14 -1.47
N ASN A 166 17.08 9.37 -1.97
CA ASN A 166 18.33 10.14 -1.98
C ASN A 166 18.88 10.42 -0.58
N GLU A 167 18.03 10.50 0.46
CA GLU A 167 18.47 10.70 1.84
C GLU A 167 18.90 9.41 2.53
N PHE A 168 18.21 8.29 2.28
CA PHE A 168 18.41 7.03 3.00
C PHE A 168 19.17 5.95 2.20
N GLY A 169 19.47 6.20 0.93
CA GLY A 169 20.11 5.26 0.00
C GLY A 169 19.14 4.26 -0.64
N GLU A 170 19.51 3.76 -1.82
CA GLU A 170 18.85 2.59 -2.41
C GLU A 170 19.28 1.31 -1.67
N ARG A 171 18.33 0.38 -1.50
CA ARG A 171 18.57 -0.97 -0.99
C ARG A 171 18.17 -2.01 -2.02
#